data_AF-A0A8I6Y1M6-F1
#
_entry.id   AF-A0A8I6Y1M6-F1
#
_cell.length_a   1.000
_cell.length_b   1.000
_cell.length_c   1.000
_cell.angle_alpha   90.00
_cell.angle_beta   90.00
_cell.angle_gamma   90.00
#
_symmetry.space_group_name_H-M   'P 1'
#
loop_
_entity.id
_entity.type
_entity.pdbx_description
1 polymer ?
#
loop_
_entity_poly.entity_id
_entity_poly.type
_entity_poly.pdbx_seq_one_letter_code
_entity_poly.pdbx_strand_id
1 'polypeptide(L)'
;MEVEEDHIDVNLNSSPREDVDDSFKSDIFDPRNWNSLDSKQIDILAQKGPKRYNSIKKGPKDRYRKRFTALFYTRFLSNGECCDRDWLVYSKQLDRVFCFACKLFRKSHQKGQLANEGCNDWSHMTNRLKDHETSGDHVLSMTNWYELRSRLEKHQTIDKTAQRQLEKEKDHWRKVLFRIVCIVKFLAKHNLAFRGTNGKLYEDSNGNFLGLVEMLAEFDPIIQEHVRRITNEETHAHYLDHKI
;
A
#
# COMPACT_ATOMS: atom_id res chain seq x y z
N MET A 1 -56.69 -37.29 -21.47
CA MET A 1 -55.93 -37.90 -20.36
C MET A 1 -54.50 -38.04 -20.83
N GLU A 2 -53.48 -37.43 -20.29
CA GLU A 2 -53.28 -36.34 -19.33
C GLU A 2 -51.82 -35.97 -19.60
N VAL A 3 -51.55 -34.67 -19.74
CA VAL A 3 -50.20 -34.15 -19.99
C VAL A 3 -49.57 -33.96 -18.62
N GLU A 4 -48.44 -34.60 -18.33
CA GLU A 4 -47.59 -34.24 -17.20
C GLU A 4 -46.20 -33.86 -17.73
N GLU A 5 -45.87 -32.59 -17.51
CA GLU A 5 -44.57 -31.97 -17.75
C GLU A 5 -43.64 -32.25 -16.55
N ASP A 6 -42.48 -32.84 -16.79
CA ASP A 6 -41.42 -32.96 -15.79
C ASP A 6 -40.70 -31.60 -15.60
N HIS A 7 -41.11 -30.87 -14.57
CA HIS A 7 -40.41 -29.66 -14.10
C HIS A 7 -39.30 -30.06 -13.11
N ILE A 8 -38.04 -29.85 -13.51
CA ILE A 8 -36.86 -29.99 -12.66
C ILE A 8 -36.72 -28.71 -11.81
N ASP A 9 -37.04 -28.78 -10.52
CA ASP A 9 -36.73 -27.73 -9.54
C ASP A 9 -35.47 -28.05 -8.75
N VAL A 10 -34.40 -27.33 -9.06
CA VAL A 10 -33.14 -27.31 -8.30
C VAL A 10 -33.31 -26.35 -7.12
N ASN A 11 -33.66 -26.86 -5.94
CA ASN A 11 -33.71 -26.05 -4.72
C ASN A 11 -32.35 -26.11 -4.00
N LEU A 12 -31.53 -25.07 -4.21
CA LEU A 12 -30.39 -24.74 -3.37
C LEU A 12 -30.89 -24.29 -1.99
N ASN A 13 -30.64 -25.09 -0.96
CA ASN A 13 -30.59 -24.60 0.42
C ASN A 13 -29.64 -25.46 1.26
N SER A 14 -28.35 -25.32 1.00
CA SER A 14 -27.32 -25.62 1.99
C SER A 14 -26.96 -24.33 2.72
N SER A 15 -27.56 -24.09 3.88
CA SER A 15 -26.96 -23.19 4.87
C SER A 15 -26.07 -24.02 5.80
N PRO A 16 -24.73 -23.90 5.71
CA PRO A 16 -23.89 -24.22 6.85
C PRO A 16 -24.04 -23.07 7.84
N ARG A 17 -24.48 -23.42 9.05
CA ARG A 17 -24.49 -22.54 10.21
C ARG A 17 -23.09 -21.99 10.39
N GLU A 18 -22.91 -20.68 10.20
CA GLU A 18 -21.75 -19.99 10.73
C GLU A 18 -21.93 -19.92 12.25
N ASP A 19 -21.32 -20.88 12.95
CA ASP A 19 -20.96 -20.72 14.35
C ASP A 19 -19.98 -19.54 14.43
N VAL A 20 -20.53 -18.32 14.52
CA VAL A 20 -19.79 -17.12 14.89
C VAL A 20 -19.55 -17.24 16.40
N ASP A 21 -18.37 -17.79 16.73
CA ASP A 21 -17.73 -17.64 18.02
C ASP A 21 -17.58 -16.13 18.31
N ASP A 22 -18.57 -15.57 18.98
CA ASP A 22 -18.64 -14.20 19.49
C ASP A 22 -17.74 -14.06 20.73
N SER A 23 -16.46 -14.37 20.54
CA SER A 23 -15.42 -14.19 21.53
C SER A 23 -14.94 -12.74 21.48
N PHE A 24 -15.51 -11.89 22.35
CA PHE A 24 -15.03 -10.55 22.74
C PHE A 24 -14.10 -9.85 21.72
N LYS A 25 -14.66 -9.28 20.64
CA LYS A 25 -13.92 -8.33 19.80
C LYS A 25 -13.57 -7.10 20.64
N SER A 26 -12.38 -7.10 21.21
CA SER A 26 -11.80 -5.95 21.93
C SER A 26 -11.88 -4.70 21.05
N ASP A 27 -12.42 -3.60 21.58
CA ASP A 27 -12.59 -2.35 20.82
C ASP A 27 -11.22 -1.88 20.32
N ILE A 28 -11.02 -1.94 19.00
CA ILE A 28 -9.77 -1.55 18.34
C ILE A 28 -9.48 -0.06 18.53
N PHE A 29 -10.50 0.76 18.79
CA PHE A 29 -10.32 2.19 19.01
C PHE A 29 -9.93 2.53 20.45
N ASP A 30 -9.94 1.56 21.37
CA ASP A 30 -9.51 1.76 22.75
C ASP A 30 -7.97 1.78 22.84
N PRO A 31 -7.36 2.89 23.33
CA PRO A 31 -5.91 2.99 23.51
C PRO A 31 -5.27 1.89 24.38
N ARG A 32 -6.07 1.16 25.17
CA ARG A 32 -5.60 0.00 25.97
C ARG A 32 -5.21 -1.19 25.11
N ASN A 33 -5.90 -1.38 23.99
CA ASN A 33 -5.74 -2.56 23.14
C ASN A 33 -4.68 -2.35 22.04
N TRP A 34 -4.18 -1.12 21.88
CA TRP A 34 -3.27 -0.77 20.78
C TRP A 34 -1.91 -1.50 20.80
N ASN A 35 -1.50 -2.03 21.96
CA ASN A 35 -0.25 -2.78 22.08
C ASN A 35 -0.36 -4.22 21.52
N SER A 36 -1.58 -4.73 21.33
CA SER A 36 -1.85 -6.12 20.93
C SER A 36 -2.64 -6.20 19.63
N LEU A 37 -2.57 -5.17 18.79
CA LEU A 37 -3.27 -5.15 17.50
C LEU A 37 -2.52 -5.95 16.45
N ASP A 38 -3.27 -6.66 15.61
CA ASP A 38 -2.73 -7.26 14.39
C ASP A 38 -2.54 -6.22 13.27
N SER A 39 -1.84 -6.61 12.20
CA SER A 39 -1.58 -5.72 11.06
C SER A 39 -2.85 -5.21 10.39
N LYS A 40 -3.91 -6.02 10.30
CA LYS A 40 -5.17 -5.65 9.64
C LYS A 40 -5.95 -4.63 10.48
N GLN A 41 -5.93 -4.79 11.80
CA GLN A 41 -6.52 -3.87 12.76
C GLN A 41 -5.79 -2.53 12.75
N ILE A 42 -4.45 -2.53 12.63
CA ILE A 42 -3.65 -1.32 12.46
C ILE A 42 -4.03 -0.60 11.16
N ASP A 43 -4.20 -1.33 10.05
CA ASP A 43 -4.62 -0.73 8.77
C ASP A 43 -6.01 -0.08 8.88
N ILE A 44 -6.98 -0.78 9.48
CA ILE A 44 -8.33 -0.25 9.71
C ILE A 44 -8.29 1.02 10.59
N LEU A 45 -7.49 1.01 11.65
CA LEU A 45 -7.30 2.16 12.53
C LEU A 45 -6.60 3.32 11.83
N ALA A 46 -5.57 3.05 11.02
CA ALA A 46 -4.86 4.06 10.27
C ALA A 46 -5.79 4.77 9.27
N GLN A 47 -6.66 4.02 8.61
CA GLN A 47 -7.62 4.53 7.63
C GLN A 47 -8.75 5.33 8.28
N LYS A 48 -9.35 4.82 9.36
CA LYS A 48 -10.46 5.50 10.06
C LYS A 48 -10.00 6.63 10.97
N GLY A 49 -8.77 6.57 11.45
CA GLY A 49 -8.20 7.49 12.43
C GLY A 49 -8.66 7.23 13.86
N PRO A 50 -8.08 7.96 14.84
CA PRO A 50 -8.46 7.82 16.24
C PRO A 50 -9.91 8.22 16.49
N LYS A 51 -10.64 7.40 17.24
CA LYS A 51 -12.00 7.74 17.67
C LYS A 51 -11.94 8.65 18.90
N ARG A 52 -12.45 9.87 18.75
CA ARG A 52 -12.61 10.82 19.85
C ARG A 52 -14.05 10.88 20.29
N TYR A 53 -14.28 10.70 21.58
CA TYR A 53 -15.59 10.92 22.17
C TYR A 53 -15.75 12.42 22.49
N ASN A 54 -16.15 13.21 21.49
CA ASN A 54 -16.35 14.66 21.61
C ASN A 54 -17.36 15.06 22.70
N SER A 55 -18.23 14.12 23.11
CA SER A 55 -19.13 14.27 24.25
C SER A 55 -18.40 14.44 25.59
N ILE A 56 -17.15 13.98 25.70
CA ILE A 56 -16.33 14.10 26.91
C ILE A 56 -15.65 15.47 26.94
N LYS A 57 -16.35 16.45 27.52
CA LYS A 57 -15.77 17.80 27.70
C LYS A 57 -14.78 17.89 28.87
N LYS A 58 -14.96 17.07 29.91
CA LYS A 58 -14.18 17.08 31.15
C LYS A 58 -14.01 15.67 31.72
N GLY A 59 -12.80 15.35 32.18
CA GLY A 59 -12.50 14.12 32.92
C GLY A 59 -12.80 14.22 34.43
N PRO A 60 -12.56 13.13 35.19
CA PRO A 60 -12.57 13.15 36.65
C PRO A 60 -11.49 14.11 37.18
N LYS A 61 -11.68 14.60 38.41
CA LYS A 61 -10.67 15.42 39.09
C LYS A 61 -9.63 14.52 39.71
N ASP A 62 -8.37 14.89 39.54
CA ASP A 62 -7.27 14.32 40.31
C ASP A 62 -7.24 14.87 41.75
N ARG A 63 -6.26 14.39 42.52
CA ARG A 63 -6.00 14.83 43.90
C ARG A 63 -5.71 16.33 44.05
N TYR A 64 -5.36 17.02 42.97
CA TYR A 64 -5.09 18.46 42.92
C TYR A 64 -6.26 19.26 42.32
N ARG A 65 -7.44 18.63 42.16
CA ARG A 65 -8.62 19.20 41.50
C ARG A 65 -8.41 19.60 40.03
N LYS A 66 -7.31 19.17 39.40
CA LYS A 66 -7.05 19.27 37.97
C LYS A 66 -7.70 18.10 37.23
N ARG A 67 -7.88 18.23 35.92
CA ARG A 67 -8.59 17.23 35.11
C ARG A 67 -8.27 17.39 33.63
N PHE A 68 -8.56 16.35 32.86
CA PHE A 68 -8.71 16.47 31.42
C PHE A 68 -9.79 17.49 31.07
N THR A 69 -9.51 18.32 30.07
CA THR A 69 -10.47 19.23 29.44
C THR A 69 -10.31 19.14 27.92
N ALA A 70 -11.42 19.16 27.19
CA ALA A 70 -11.40 19.09 25.72
C ALA A 70 -10.57 20.22 25.05
N LEU A 71 -10.26 21.30 25.76
CA LEU A 71 -9.34 22.36 25.31
C LEU A 71 -7.94 21.82 24.95
N PHE A 72 -7.51 20.69 25.52
CA PHE A 72 -6.22 20.09 25.15
C PHE A 72 -6.19 19.58 23.70
N TYR A 73 -7.34 19.32 23.08
CA TYR A 73 -7.40 18.96 21.66
C TYR A 73 -7.05 20.14 20.75
N THR A 74 -7.27 21.38 21.20
CA THR A 74 -7.01 22.56 20.37
C THR A 74 -5.66 23.18 20.71
N ARG A 75 -4.87 23.43 19.68
CA ARG A 75 -3.68 24.28 19.74
C ARG A 75 -4.05 25.68 19.26
N PHE A 76 -3.54 26.68 19.97
CA PHE A 76 -3.56 28.07 19.53
C PHE A 76 -2.17 28.42 19.01
N LEU A 77 -2.11 28.88 17.76
CA LEU A 77 -0.89 29.37 17.12
C LEU A 77 -0.68 30.86 17.47
N SER A 78 0.55 31.34 17.32
CA SER A 78 0.92 32.73 17.60
C SER A 78 0.23 33.74 16.68
N ASN A 79 -0.23 33.29 15.51
CA ASN A 79 -1.03 34.05 14.54
C ASN A 79 -2.54 34.10 14.91
N GLY A 80 -2.96 33.48 16.02
CA GLY A 80 -4.35 33.43 16.46
C GLY A 80 -5.17 32.29 15.86
N GLU A 81 -4.60 31.49 14.96
CA GLU A 81 -5.29 30.34 14.38
C GLU A 81 -5.41 29.18 15.38
N CYS A 82 -6.53 28.45 15.27
CA CYS A 82 -6.79 27.26 16.06
C CYS A 82 -6.57 26.01 15.19
N CYS A 83 -5.69 25.11 15.64
CA CYS A 83 -5.47 23.82 14.99
C CYS A 83 -5.92 22.67 15.89
N ASP A 84 -6.66 21.71 15.34
CA ASP A 84 -7.01 20.49 16.07
C ASP A 84 -5.82 19.53 16.10
N ARG A 85 -5.53 18.97 17.26
CA ARG A 85 -4.46 17.99 17.47
C ARG A 85 -4.94 16.58 17.17
N ASP A 86 -5.51 16.30 16.00
CA ASP A 86 -6.17 15.03 15.61
C ASP A 86 -5.58 13.72 16.18
N TRP A 87 -4.26 13.64 16.37
CA TRP A 87 -3.52 12.55 17.00
C TRP A 87 -3.75 12.32 18.50
N LEU A 88 -4.29 13.27 19.26
CA LEU A 88 -4.48 13.15 20.72
C LEU A 88 -5.76 12.36 21.06
N VAL A 89 -5.67 11.37 21.95
CA VAL A 89 -6.83 10.57 22.38
C VAL A 89 -6.87 10.49 23.89
N TYR A 90 -8.06 10.68 24.47
CA TYR A 90 -8.27 10.58 25.92
C TYR A 90 -9.03 9.28 26.25
N SER A 91 -8.50 8.50 27.20
CA SER A 91 -9.17 7.33 27.77
C SER A 91 -9.77 7.71 29.12
N LYS A 92 -11.11 7.66 29.23
CA LYS A 92 -11.83 7.95 30.49
C LYS A 92 -11.57 6.89 31.55
N GLN A 93 -11.39 5.64 31.13
CA GLN A 93 -11.19 4.49 32.02
C GLN A 93 -9.83 4.56 32.73
N LEU A 94 -8.79 5.02 32.03
CA LEU A 94 -7.45 5.20 32.61
C LEU A 94 -7.20 6.60 33.14
N ASP A 95 -8.08 7.56 32.84
CA ASP A 95 -7.87 9.00 33.03
C ASP A 95 -6.51 9.48 32.49
N ARG A 96 -6.20 9.13 31.24
CA ARG A 96 -4.91 9.42 30.58
C ARG A 96 -5.11 9.82 29.12
N VAL A 97 -4.22 10.66 28.61
CA VAL A 97 -4.11 10.97 27.18
C VAL A 97 -2.98 10.20 26.51
N PHE A 98 -3.20 9.83 25.24
CA PHE A 98 -2.28 9.09 24.39
C PHE A 98 -2.10 9.82 23.07
N CYS A 99 -0.92 9.68 22.47
CA CYS A 99 -0.71 10.06 21.08
C CYS A 99 -0.94 8.83 20.20
N PHE A 100 -1.97 8.89 19.35
CA PHE A 100 -2.36 7.84 18.40
C PHE A 100 -1.18 7.46 17.49
N ALA A 101 -0.60 8.44 16.80
CA ALA A 101 0.47 8.18 15.85
C ALA A 101 1.71 7.59 16.53
N CYS A 102 2.17 8.18 17.65
CA CYS A 102 3.35 7.71 18.37
C CYS A 102 3.15 6.35 19.05
N LYS A 103 1.92 5.98 19.39
CA LYS A 103 1.64 4.68 20.00
C LYS A 103 1.64 3.55 18.97
N LEU A 104 1.17 3.81 17.75
CA LEU A 104 1.03 2.79 16.70
C LEU A 104 2.24 2.68 15.75
N PHE A 105 2.90 3.79 15.42
CA PHE A 105 3.87 3.84 14.31
C PHE A 105 5.31 4.11 14.73
N ARG A 106 5.58 4.12 16.03
CA ARG A 106 6.92 4.42 16.53
C ARG A 106 7.81 3.17 16.47
N LYS A 107 8.99 3.33 15.87
CA LYS A 107 9.96 2.25 15.67
C LYS A 107 10.98 2.10 16.82
N SER A 108 11.06 3.05 17.75
CA SER A 108 12.08 3.07 18.82
C SER A 108 11.53 2.66 20.20
N HIS A 109 12.34 1.91 20.96
CA HIS A 109 12.04 1.46 22.32
C HIS A 109 12.15 2.54 23.41
N GLN A 110 12.54 3.78 23.08
CA GLN A 110 12.74 4.81 24.09
C GLN A 110 11.41 5.36 24.62
N LYS A 111 11.06 4.99 25.85
CA LYS A 111 9.72 5.17 26.44
C LYS A 111 9.33 6.66 26.58
N GLY A 112 8.38 7.12 25.77
CA GLY A 112 7.69 8.41 25.95
C GLY A 112 6.33 8.21 26.62
N GLN A 113 5.96 9.05 27.59
CA GLN A 113 4.72 8.87 28.36
C GLN A 113 3.45 8.84 27.48
N LEU A 114 3.37 9.70 26.45
CA LEU A 114 2.22 9.76 25.54
C LEU A 114 2.13 8.57 24.57
N ALA A 115 3.24 7.88 24.30
CA ALA A 115 3.28 6.75 23.37
C ALA A 115 2.99 5.41 24.06
N ASN A 116 3.33 5.26 25.34
CA ASN A 116 3.24 3.98 26.04
C ASN A 116 2.03 3.91 26.98
N GLU A 117 2.22 4.46 28.18
CA GLU A 117 1.32 4.30 29.33
C GLU A 117 0.26 5.41 29.41
N GLY A 118 0.42 6.48 28.63
CA GLY A 118 -0.42 7.66 28.65
C GLY A 118 0.03 8.69 29.69
N CYS A 119 -0.32 9.95 29.46
CA CYS A 119 -0.01 11.07 30.35
C CYS A 119 -1.26 11.56 31.08
N ASN A 120 -1.17 11.81 32.38
CA ASN A 120 -2.22 12.42 33.21
C ASN A 120 -1.71 13.57 34.08
N ASP A 121 -0.51 14.10 33.78
CA ASP A 121 0.01 15.29 34.46
C ASP A 121 -0.70 16.54 33.92
N TRP A 122 -1.93 16.76 34.38
CA TRP A 122 -2.80 17.83 33.94
C TRP A 122 -2.22 19.23 34.20
N SER A 123 -1.31 19.37 35.17
CA SER A 123 -0.66 20.63 35.50
C SER A 123 0.35 21.07 34.44
N HIS A 124 1.07 20.11 33.84
CA HIS A 124 2.09 20.38 32.84
C HIS A 124 1.68 19.95 31.43
N MET A 125 0.44 19.51 31.25
CA MET A 125 -0.06 18.92 30.00
C MET A 125 0.14 19.83 28.79
N THR A 126 -0.17 21.12 28.90
CA THR A 126 -0.04 22.06 27.78
C THR A 126 1.40 22.16 27.27
N ASN A 127 2.38 22.25 28.17
CA ASN A 127 3.80 22.34 27.80
C ASN A 127 4.28 21.00 27.25
N ARG A 128 3.91 19.87 27.88
CA ARG A 128 4.26 18.54 27.39
C ARG A 128 3.71 18.25 25.99
N LEU A 129 2.50 18.70 25.69
CA LEU A 129 1.91 18.56 24.35
C LEU A 129 2.67 19.39 23.32
N LYS A 130 3.08 20.62 23.68
CA LYS A 130 3.92 21.48 22.81
C LYS A 130 5.29 20.88 22.55
N ASP A 131 5.96 20.38 23.59
CA ASP A 131 7.28 19.77 23.43
C ASP A 131 7.16 18.46 22.61
N HIS A 132 6.12 17.66 22.87
CA HIS A 132 5.86 16.43 22.14
C HIS A 132 5.57 16.66 20.66
N GLU A 133 4.71 17.62 20.31
CA GLU A 133 4.36 17.90 18.91
C GLU A 133 5.55 18.44 18.11
N THR A 134 6.55 19.03 18.78
CA THR A 134 7.82 19.46 18.16
C THR A 134 8.90 18.37 18.11
N SER A 135 8.69 17.24 18.78
CA SER A 135 9.67 16.14 18.82
C SER A 135 9.78 15.43 17.47
N GLY A 136 11.01 15.12 17.05
CA GLY A 136 11.26 14.36 15.81
C GLY A 136 10.57 12.98 15.79
N ASP A 137 10.42 12.34 16.95
CA ASP A 137 9.69 11.06 17.06
C ASP A 137 8.21 11.21 16.71
N HIS A 138 7.58 12.30 17.15
CA HIS A 138 6.19 12.60 16.83
C HIS A 138 6.01 12.92 15.35
N VAL A 139 6.87 13.79 14.81
CA VAL A 139 6.86 14.15 13.38
C VAL A 139 7.01 12.90 12.52
N LEU A 140 7.96 12.02 12.83
CA LEU A 140 8.15 10.78 12.08
C LEU A 140 6.93 9.84 12.18
N SER A 141 6.36 9.70 13.38
CA SER A 141 5.19 8.84 13.60
C SER A 141 3.95 9.37 12.87
N MET A 142 3.76 10.69 12.84
CA MET A 142 2.70 11.36 12.08
C MET A 142 2.89 11.16 10.58
N THR A 143 4.12 11.32 10.06
CA THR A 143 4.44 11.05 8.66
C THR A 143 4.11 9.61 8.28
N ASN A 144 4.55 8.63 9.08
CA ASN A 144 4.24 7.21 8.85
C ASN A 144 2.73 6.93 8.84
N TRP A 145 1.98 7.56 9.76
CA TRP A 145 0.53 7.42 9.82
C TRP A 145 -0.14 7.97 8.56
N TYR A 146 0.14 9.22 8.17
CA TYR A 146 -0.45 9.82 6.97
C TYR A 146 -0.02 9.09 5.69
N GLU A 147 1.22 8.59 5.63
CA GLU A 147 1.69 7.78 4.52
C GLU A 147 0.90 6.46 4.43
N LEU A 148 0.75 5.72 5.53
CA LEU A 148 -0.06 4.49 5.54
C LEU A 148 -1.52 4.77 5.17
N ARG A 149 -2.13 5.80 5.76
CA ARG A 149 -3.50 6.19 5.46
C ARG A 149 -3.67 6.53 3.97
N SER A 150 -2.79 7.35 3.41
CA SER A 150 -2.78 7.69 1.98
C SER A 150 -2.61 6.46 1.09
N ARG A 151 -1.73 5.52 1.46
CA ARG A 151 -1.55 4.24 0.74
C ARG A 151 -2.82 3.41 0.75
N LEU A 152 -3.48 3.28 1.90
CA LEU A 152 -4.72 2.52 2.05
C LEU A 152 -5.89 3.16 1.29
N GLU A 153 -6.06 4.49 1.39
CA GLU A 153 -7.10 5.24 0.67
C GLU A 153 -6.94 5.12 -0.86
N LYS A 154 -5.70 5.16 -1.37
CA LYS A 154 -5.39 5.07 -2.81
C LYS A 154 -5.26 3.63 -3.33
N HIS A 155 -5.46 2.63 -2.48
CA HIS A 155 -5.18 1.21 -2.77
C HIS A 155 -3.77 1.03 -3.38
N GLN A 156 -2.80 1.82 -2.92
CA GLN A 156 -1.40 1.80 -3.33
C GLN A 156 -0.60 0.92 -2.36
N THR A 157 -0.89 -0.37 -2.37
CA THR A 157 -0.02 -1.37 -1.72
C THR A 157 1.21 -1.62 -2.59
N ILE A 158 2.26 -2.23 -2.02
CA ILE A 158 3.48 -2.69 -2.73
C ILE A 158 3.12 -3.52 -3.99
N ASP A 159 1.98 -4.22 -3.91
CA ASP A 159 1.38 -4.97 -5.00
C ASP A 159 1.10 -4.10 -6.23
N LYS A 160 0.64 -2.85 -6.08
CA LYS A 160 0.31 -1.98 -7.23
C LYS A 160 1.54 -1.50 -7.99
N THR A 161 2.66 -1.24 -7.29
CA THR A 161 3.92 -0.89 -7.95
C THR A 161 4.51 -2.09 -8.70
N ALA A 162 4.48 -3.28 -8.09
CA ALA A 162 4.90 -4.51 -8.74
C ALA A 162 4.00 -4.85 -9.94
N GLN A 163 2.68 -4.75 -9.78
CA GLN A 163 1.69 -4.97 -10.83
C GLN A 163 1.87 -3.99 -12.00
N ARG A 164 2.17 -2.73 -11.71
CA ARG A 164 2.44 -1.73 -12.75
C ARG A 164 3.71 -2.05 -13.53
N GLN A 165 4.75 -2.56 -12.86
CA GLN A 165 5.97 -2.99 -13.54
C GLN A 165 5.72 -4.23 -14.40
N LEU A 166 4.94 -5.20 -13.89
CA LEU A 166 4.55 -6.39 -14.63
C LEU A 166 3.75 -6.05 -15.90
N GLU A 167 2.76 -5.16 -15.79
CA GLU A 167 1.97 -4.76 -16.97
C GLU A 167 2.81 -3.96 -17.98
N LYS A 168 3.79 -3.15 -17.52
CA LYS A 168 4.77 -2.50 -18.42
C LYS A 168 5.62 -3.51 -19.18
N GLU A 169 6.15 -4.52 -18.49
CA GLU A 169 6.93 -5.59 -19.13
C GLU A 169 6.07 -6.37 -20.12
N LYS A 170 4.83 -6.70 -19.76
CA LYS A 170 3.88 -7.38 -20.64
C LYS A 170 3.54 -6.56 -21.89
N ASP A 171 3.34 -5.25 -21.74
CA ASP A 171 3.10 -4.34 -22.86
C ASP A 171 4.35 -4.22 -23.76
N HIS A 172 5.54 -4.13 -23.18
CA HIS A 172 6.80 -4.16 -23.91
C HIS A 172 6.92 -5.46 -24.74
N TRP A 173 6.71 -6.63 -24.13
CA TRP A 173 6.77 -7.91 -24.81
C TRP A 173 5.74 -8.06 -25.94
N ARG A 174 4.49 -7.61 -25.73
CA ARG A 174 3.48 -7.58 -26.79
C ARG A 174 3.93 -6.74 -27.99
N LYS A 175 4.53 -5.58 -27.73
CA LYS A 175 5.04 -4.67 -28.76
C LYS A 175 6.25 -5.25 -29.50
N VAL A 176 7.15 -5.96 -28.81
CA VAL A 176 8.27 -6.69 -29.42
C VAL A 176 7.75 -7.82 -30.30
N LEU A 177 6.88 -8.68 -29.77
CA LEU A 177 6.32 -9.82 -30.51
C LEU A 177 5.56 -9.38 -31.76
N PHE A 178 4.80 -8.28 -31.67
CA PHE A 178 4.10 -7.73 -32.83
C PHE A 178 5.06 -7.42 -33.99
N ARG A 179 6.21 -6.80 -33.69
CA ARG A 179 7.22 -6.44 -34.69
C ARG A 179 7.94 -7.66 -35.24
N ILE A 180 8.29 -8.62 -34.38
CA ILE A 180 8.85 -9.91 -34.80
C ILE A 180 7.89 -10.60 -35.79
N VAL A 181 6.59 -10.66 -35.48
CA VAL A 181 5.58 -11.22 -36.38
C VAL A 181 5.50 -10.45 -37.70
N CYS A 182 5.65 -9.13 -37.69
CA CYS A 182 5.72 -8.33 -38.92
C CYS A 182 6.93 -8.69 -39.78
N ILE A 183 8.13 -8.85 -39.19
CA ILE A 183 9.33 -9.32 -39.90
C ILE A 183 9.09 -10.70 -40.50
N VAL A 184 8.55 -11.64 -39.71
CA VAL A 184 8.26 -13.01 -40.17
C VAL A 184 7.28 -12.99 -41.34
N LYS A 185 6.21 -12.19 -41.25
CA LYS A 185 5.23 -12.03 -42.34
C LYS A 185 5.86 -11.44 -43.59
N PHE A 186 6.75 -10.45 -43.46
CA PHE A 186 7.44 -9.85 -44.58
C PHE A 186 8.31 -10.88 -45.30
N LEU A 187 9.20 -11.57 -44.58
CA LEU A 187 10.09 -12.58 -45.15
C LEU A 187 9.30 -13.72 -45.83
N ALA A 188 8.24 -14.21 -45.19
CA ALA A 188 7.37 -15.25 -45.75
C ALA A 188 6.70 -14.81 -47.05
N LYS A 189 6.13 -13.59 -47.08
CA LYS A 189 5.45 -13.06 -48.28
C LYS A 189 6.39 -12.91 -49.47
N HIS A 190 7.67 -12.64 -49.22
CA HIS A 190 8.68 -12.43 -50.25
C HIS A 190 9.56 -13.67 -50.51
N ASN A 191 9.26 -14.82 -49.89
CA ASN A 191 10.03 -16.06 -49.99
C ASN A 191 11.53 -15.87 -49.68
N LEU A 192 11.85 -15.01 -48.72
CA LEU A 192 13.23 -14.73 -48.30
C LEU A 192 13.67 -15.73 -47.23
N ALA A 193 14.92 -16.18 -47.31
CA ALA A 193 15.51 -17.02 -46.27
C ALA A 193 15.53 -16.26 -44.93
N PHE A 194 15.10 -16.92 -43.86
CA PHE A 194 15.00 -16.28 -42.55
C PHE A 194 16.34 -16.23 -41.83
N ARG A 195 17.07 -17.36 -41.88
CA ARG A 195 18.28 -17.60 -41.10
C ARG A 195 19.51 -17.56 -41.99
N GLY A 196 20.63 -17.19 -41.38
CA GLY A 196 21.96 -17.34 -41.97
C GLY A 196 22.73 -18.47 -41.29
N THR A 197 24.04 -18.53 -41.54
CA THR A 197 24.95 -19.49 -40.89
C THR A 197 25.30 -19.08 -39.46
N ASN A 198 25.11 -17.81 -39.12
CA ASN A 198 25.31 -17.26 -37.79
C ASN A 198 23.96 -16.91 -37.14
N GLY A 199 23.88 -17.06 -35.83
CA GLY A 199 22.68 -16.74 -35.05
C GLY A 199 22.80 -15.56 -34.09
N LYS A 200 23.89 -14.81 -34.19
CA LYS A 200 24.15 -13.66 -33.32
C LYS A 200 23.84 -12.34 -34.03
N LEU A 201 23.35 -11.38 -33.25
CA LEU A 201 23.15 -10.00 -33.70
C LEU A 201 24.50 -9.33 -33.98
N TYR A 202 24.54 -8.51 -35.02
CA TYR A 202 25.67 -7.72 -35.50
C TYR A 202 26.91 -8.51 -35.93
N GLU A 203 26.75 -9.82 -36.18
CA GLU A 203 27.79 -10.64 -36.79
C GLU A 203 27.44 -10.96 -38.25
N ASP A 204 28.48 -11.17 -39.07
CA ASP A 204 28.30 -11.51 -40.48
C ASP A 204 27.51 -12.82 -40.64
N SER A 205 26.74 -12.89 -41.72
CA SER A 205 25.92 -14.06 -42.07
C SER A 205 24.85 -14.43 -41.02
N ASN A 206 24.31 -13.45 -40.29
CA ASN A 206 23.21 -13.58 -39.33
C ASN A 206 21.82 -13.80 -39.97
N GLY A 207 21.70 -13.66 -41.29
CA GLY A 207 20.49 -13.88 -42.07
C GLY A 207 19.51 -12.71 -42.08
N ASN A 208 18.52 -12.78 -42.97
CA ASN A 208 17.61 -11.64 -43.22
C ASN A 208 16.73 -11.30 -42.00
N PHE A 209 16.41 -12.27 -41.15
CA PHE A 209 15.61 -12.01 -39.95
C PHE A 209 16.35 -11.13 -38.95
N LEU A 210 17.59 -11.48 -38.59
CA LEU A 210 18.39 -10.69 -37.66
C LEU A 210 18.79 -9.34 -38.28
N GLY A 211 19.14 -9.31 -39.57
CA GLY A 211 19.40 -8.05 -40.27
C GLY A 211 18.21 -7.07 -40.26
N LEU A 212 16.97 -7.57 -40.36
CA LEU A 212 15.78 -6.71 -40.24
C LEU A 212 15.54 -6.25 -38.80
N VAL A 213 15.83 -7.09 -37.79
CA VAL A 213 15.78 -6.68 -36.38
C VAL A 213 16.79 -5.57 -36.12
N GLU A 214 18.01 -5.68 -36.64
CA GLU A 214 19.07 -4.68 -36.52
C GLU A 214 18.66 -3.37 -37.18
N MET A 215 18.11 -3.43 -38.39
CA MET A 215 17.58 -2.26 -39.08
C MET A 215 16.45 -1.58 -38.29
N LEU A 216 15.51 -2.34 -37.71
CA LEU A 216 14.48 -1.76 -36.84
C LEU A 216 15.06 -1.14 -35.57
N ALA A 217 16.13 -1.71 -35.01
CA ALA A 217 16.78 -1.20 -33.80
C ALA A 217 17.37 0.20 -33.99
N GLU A 218 17.61 0.65 -35.22
CA GLU A 218 18.12 1.99 -35.51
C GLU A 218 17.11 3.11 -35.23
N PHE A 219 15.80 2.83 -35.34
CA PHE A 219 14.77 3.87 -35.22
C PHE A 219 13.55 3.49 -34.38
N ASP A 220 13.28 2.20 -34.15
CA ASP A 220 12.16 1.76 -33.33
C ASP A 220 12.62 1.62 -31.86
N PRO A 221 12.13 2.47 -30.93
CA PRO A 221 12.61 2.46 -29.56
C PRO A 221 12.32 1.15 -28.80
N ILE A 222 11.32 0.39 -29.22
CA ILE A 222 10.97 -0.88 -28.57
C ILE A 222 11.97 -1.96 -28.97
N ILE A 223 12.33 -2.05 -30.24
CA ILE A 223 13.34 -3.00 -30.72
C ILE A 223 14.73 -2.60 -30.25
N GLN A 224 15.04 -1.29 -30.24
CA GLN A 224 16.30 -0.79 -29.69
C GLN A 224 16.50 -1.25 -28.24
N GLU A 225 15.48 -1.06 -27.39
CA GLU A 225 15.53 -1.51 -25.99
C GLU A 225 15.60 -3.05 -25.89
N HIS A 226 14.88 -3.78 -26.73
CA HIS A 226 14.93 -5.24 -26.76
C HIS A 226 16.33 -5.77 -27.12
N VAL A 227 16.95 -5.21 -28.16
CA VAL A 227 18.33 -5.54 -28.56
C VAL A 227 19.31 -5.21 -27.44
N ARG A 228 19.19 -4.03 -26.81
CA ARG A 228 20.02 -3.65 -25.65
C ARG A 228 19.93 -4.67 -24.52
N ARG A 229 18.72 -5.13 -24.17
CA ARG A 229 18.49 -6.15 -23.13
C ARG A 229 19.14 -7.49 -23.48
N ILE A 230 19.17 -7.87 -24.76
CA ILE A 230 19.82 -9.10 -25.23
C ILE A 230 21.34 -8.97 -25.12
N THR A 231 21.91 -7.88 -25.64
CA THR A 231 23.36 -7.65 -25.65
C THR A 231 23.94 -7.57 -24.23
N ASN A 232 23.15 -7.08 -23.27
CA ASN A 232 23.53 -7.00 -21.86
C ASN A 232 23.20 -8.26 -21.03
N GLU A 233 22.69 -9.34 -21.65
CA GLU A 233 22.26 -10.56 -20.96
C GLU A 233 21.16 -10.33 -19.89
N GLU A 234 20.38 -9.25 -20.01
CA GLU A 234 19.28 -8.89 -19.10
C GLU A 234 18.00 -9.70 -19.38
N THR A 235 17.96 -10.47 -20.48
CA THR A 235 16.78 -11.22 -20.91
C THR A 235 17.16 -12.57 -21.48
N HIS A 236 16.69 -13.64 -20.83
CA HIS A 236 16.96 -15.02 -21.24
C HIS A 236 16.06 -15.51 -22.39
N ALA A 237 14.81 -15.04 -22.46
CA ALA A 237 13.86 -15.43 -23.50
C ALA A 237 13.67 -14.29 -24.50
N HIS A 238 14.46 -14.26 -25.58
CA HIS A 238 14.50 -13.11 -26.49
C HIS A 238 13.87 -13.34 -27.87
N TYR A 239 13.42 -14.57 -28.19
CA TYR A 239 12.73 -14.95 -29.43
C TYR A 239 13.51 -14.67 -30.73
N LEU A 240 14.81 -14.44 -30.63
CA LEU A 240 15.70 -14.26 -31.79
C LEU A 240 16.60 -15.48 -32.04
N ASP A 241 16.69 -16.41 -31.07
CA ASP A 241 17.55 -17.59 -31.19
C ASP A 241 17.03 -18.60 -32.24
N HIS A 242 17.91 -19.50 -32.65
CA HIS A 242 17.66 -20.60 -33.58
C HIS A 242 16.92 -21.75 -32.92
N LYS A 243 16.99 -21.85 -31.59
CA LYS A 243 16.34 -22.87 -30.79
C LYS A 243 15.04 -22.29 -30.21
N ILE A 244 13.92 -22.92 -30.55
CA ILE A 244 12.61 -22.69 -29.91
C ILE A 244 12.49 -23.68 -28.75
#